data_AF-A0A6A0GTE6-F1
#
_entry.id   AF-A0A6A0GTE6-F1
#
_cell.length_a   1.000
_cell.length_b   1.000
_cell.length_c   1.000
_cell.angle_alpha   90.00
_cell.angle_beta   90.00
_cell.angle_gamma   90.00
#
_symmetry.space_group_name_H-M   'P 1'
#
loop_
_entity.id
_entity.type
_entity.pdbx_description
1 polymer ?
#
loop_
_entity_poly.entity_id
_entity_poly.type
_entity_poly.pdbx_seq_one_letter_code
_entity_poly.pdbx_strand_id
1 'polypeptide(L)'
;MKQFVTALDKESVAFKYLQAFFPKLSDAKVKAGVFIGPQVKKIMECSEFAKTLTEKEKKAWKSFVAVVQGFLGNSKADNYAELVETMVNSYGQMGCRISLKVHILDAHLDNFKENMGA
;
A
#
# COMPACT_ATOMS: atom_id res chain seq x y z
N MET A 1 -2.40 -0.68 0.88
CA MET A 1 -2.30 -1.14 2.30
C MET A 1 -2.93 -2.51 2.55
N LYS A 2 -4.27 -2.68 2.48
CA LYS A 2 -4.91 -3.95 2.87
C LYS A 2 -4.29 -5.19 2.21
N GLN A 3 -4.23 -5.21 0.88
CA GLN A 3 -3.71 -6.36 0.13
C GLN A 3 -2.26 -6.68 0.46
N PHE A 4 -1.44 -5.62 0.58
CA PHE A 4 -0.04 -5.73 1.00
C PHE A 4 0.09 -6.42 2.36
N VAL A 5 -0.62 -5.92 3.38
CA VAL A 5 -0.52 -6.47 4.75
C VAL A 5 -1.10 -7.88 4.84
N THR A 6 -2.16 -8.18 4.09
CA THR A 6 -2.71 -9.54 4.07
C THR A 6 -1.74 -10.55 3.48
N ALA A 7 -0.91 -10.13 2.51
CA ALA A 7 0.08 -10.97 1.86
C ALA A 7 1.40 -11.14 2.64
N LEU A 8 1.67 -10.29 3.63
CA LEU A 8 2.82 -10.49 4.54
C LEU A 8 2.69 -11.80 5.32
N ASP A 9 3.80 -12.49 5.52
CA ASP A 9 3.89 -13.58 6.49
C ASP A 9 3.65 -13.03 7.91
N LYS A 10 2.77 -13.69 8.67
CA LYS A 10 2.37 -13.25 10.01
C LYS A 10 3.48 -13.45 11.04
N GLU A 11 4.45 -14.31 10.74
CA GLU A 11 5.63 -14.50 11.59
C GLU A 11 6.81 -13.60 11.21
N SER A 12 6.71 -12.88 10.09
CA SER A 12 7.77 -11.99 9.60
C SER A 12 8.06 -10.83 10.56
N VAL A 13 9.30 -10.33 10.49
CA VAL A 13 9.73 -9.13 11.21
C VAL A 13 8.85 -7.92 10.82
N ALA A 14 8.50 -7.79 9.55
CA ALA A 14 7.65 -6.70 9.06
C ALA A 14 6.23 -6.74 9.67
N PHE A 15 5.61 -7.91 9.75
CA PHE A 15 4.26 -8.02 10.33
C PHE A 15 4.27 -7.73 11.83
N LYS A 16 5.24 -8.29 12.56
CA LYS A 16 5.43 -8.02 13.99
C LYS A 16 5.74 -6.54 14.26
N TYR A 17 6.50 -5.90 13.36
CA TYR A 17 6.74 -4.46 13.42
C TYR A 17 5.44 -3.66 13.28
N LEU A 18 4.54 -4.02 12.36
CA LEU A 18 3.24 -3.34 12.24
C LEU A 18 2.39 -3.45 13.50
N GLN A 19 2.37 -4.62 14.16
CA GLN A 19 1.66 -4.79 15.44
C GLN A 19 2.24 -3.88 16.52
N ALA A 20 3.58 -3.86 16.66
CA ALA A 20 4.27 -3.01 17.63
C ALA A 20 4.14 -1.51 17.34
N PHE A 21 4.10 -1.13 16.05
CA PHE A 21 3.98 0.26 15.62
C PHE A 21 2.57 0.84 15.87
N PHE A 22 1.55 -0.03 15.88
CA PHE A 22 0.16 0.33 16.15
C PHE A 22 -0.40 -0.42 17.37
N PRO A 23 0.11 -0.17 18.59
CA PRO A 23 -0.27 -0.94 19.78
C PRO A 23 -1.74 -0.73 20.19
N LYS A 24 -2.40 0.31 19.67
CA LYS A 24 -3.83 0.59 19.88
C LYS A 24 -4.74 -0.14 18.88
N LEU A 25 -4.20 -0.76 17.84
CA LEU A 25 -4.96 -1.62 16.93
C LEU A 25 -4.96 -3.05 17.47
N SER A 26 -6.09 -3.73 17.35
CA SER A 26 -6.13 -5.16 17.63
C SER A 26 -5.40 -5.95 16.56
N ASP A 27 -4.86 -7.10 16.94
CA ASP A 27 -4.20 -8.04 16.02
C ASP A 27 -5.09 -8.40 14.84
N ALA A 28 -6.40 -8.57 15.07
CA ALA A 28 -7.37 -8.83 14.01
C ALA A 28 -7.43 -7.68 12.98
N LYS A 29 -7.37 -6.42 13.41
CA LYS A 29 -7.36 -5.26 12.49
C LYS A 29 -6.07 -5.21 11.69
N VAL A 30 -4.92 -5.41 12.34
CA VAL A 30 -3.61 -5.45 11.66
C VAL A 30 -3.57 -6.60 10.64
N LYS A 31 -3.95 -7.81 11.05
CA LYS A 31 -4.01 -9.01 10.17
C LYS A 31 -4.94 -8.83 8.98
N ALA A 32 -6.09 -8.19 9.20
CA ALA A 32 -7.05 -7.88 8.13
C ALA A 32 -6.64 -6.70 7.24
N GLY A 33 -5.51 -6.04 7.55
CA GLY A 33 -5.03 -4.88 6.79
C GLY A 33 -5.92 -3.64 6.93
N VAL A 34 -6.61 -3.50 8.07
CA VAL A 34 -7.58 -2.42 8.32
C VAL A 34 -6.88 -1.26 9.01
N PHE A 35 -6.59 -0.22 8.23
CA PHE A 35 -5.96 1.01 8.68
C PHE A 35 -6.75 2.21 8.17
N ILE A 36 -6.80 3.28 8.97
CA ILE A 36 -7.36 4.57 8.52
C ILE A 36 -6.29 5.41 7.82
N GLY A 37 -6.71 6.41 7.03
CA GLY A 37 -5.80 7.29 6.28
C GLY A 37 -4.60 7.81 7.08
N PRO A 38 -4.80 8.41 8.28
CA PRO A 38 -3.70 8.88 9.13
C PRO A 38 -2.71 7.77 9.54
N GLN A 39 -3.17 6.54 9.76
CA GLN A 39 -2.30 5.41 10.11
C GLN A 39 -1.47 4.97 8.91
N VAL A 40 -2.07 4.89 7.72
CA VAL A 40 -1.36 4.59 6.47
C VAL A 40 -0.28 5.64 6.22
N LYS A 41 -0.62 6.93 6.33
CA LYS A 41 0.35 8.02 6.20
C LYS A 41 1.51 7.88 7.18
N LYS A 42 1.23 7.61 8.45
CA LYS A 42 2.25 7.47 9.51
C LYS A 42 3.25 6.34 9.22
N ILE A 43 2.80 5.19 8.73
CA ILE A 43 3.71 4.07 8.42
C ILE A 43 4.48 4.30 7.12
N MET A 44 3.93 5.04 6.15
CA MET A 44 4.65 5.42 4.93
C MET A 44 5.83 6.37 5.21
N GLU A 45 5.69 7.24 6.21
CA GLU A 45 6.75 8.15 6.67
C GLU A 45 7.83 7.43 7.52
N CYS A 46 7.57 6.19 7.94
CA CYS A 46 8.50 5.42 8.76
C CYS A 46 9.52 4.67 7.88
N SER A 47 10.74 5.20 7.81
CA SER A 47 11.85 4.56 7.09
C SER A 47 12.26 3.21 7.70
N GLU A 48 12.13 3.05 9.02
CA GLU A 48 12.47 1.81 9.72
C GLU A 48 11.58 0.64 9.29
N PHE A 49 10.30 0.87 9.02
CA PHE A 49 9.42 -0.18 8.52
C PHE A 49 9.92 -0.76 7.19
N ALA A 50 10.34 0.10 6.25
CA ALA A 50 10.84 -0.35 4.96
C ALA A 50 12.14 -1.17 5.05
N LYS A 51 12.89 -1.07 6.16
CA LYS A 51 14.08 -1.90 6.43
C LYS A 51 13.72 -3.31 6.92
N THR A 52 12.52 -3.50 7.44
CA THR A 52 12.04 -4.83 7.89
C THR A 52 11.53 -5.71 6.76
N LEU A 53 11.34 -5.15 5.58
CA LEU A 53 10.78 -5.82 4.41
C LEU A 53 11.87 -6.59 3.65
N THR A 54 11.52 -7.77 3.12
CA THR A 54 12.32 -8.43 2.09
C THR A 54 12.37 -7.59 0.81
N GLU A 55 13.34 -7.83 -0.08
CA GLU A 55 13.45 -7.06 -1.33
C GLU A 55 12.16 -7.10 -2.19
N LYS A 56 11.49 -8.26 -2.21
CA LYS A 56 10.21 -8.45 -2.89
C LYS A 56 9.10 -7.58 -2.29
N GLU A 57 8.96 -7.62 -0.97
CA GLU A 57 7.96 -6.82 -0.25
C GLU A 57 8.29 -5.33 -0.33
N LYS A 58 9.56 -4.97 -0.26
CA LYS A 58 10.03 -3.59 -0.37
C LYS A 58 9.73 -2.98 -1.73
N LYS A 59 9.85 -3.74 -2.82
CA LYS A 59 9.43 -3.30 -4.16
C LYS A 59 7.93 -3.02 -4.22
N ALA A 60 7.11 -3.92 -3.67
CA ALA A 60 5.66 -3.73 -3.59
C ALA A 60 5.25 -2.58 -2.64
N TRP A 61 6.01 -2.36 -1.57
CA TRP A 61 5.78 -1.24 -0.65
C TRP A 61 6.10 0.09 -1.32
N LYS A 62 7.23 0.20 -2.00
CA LYS A 62 7.64 1.41 -2.71
C LYS A 62 6.66 1.79 -3.82
N SER A 63 6.20 0.82 -4.62
CA SER A 63 5.20 1.07 -5.66
C SER A 63 3.86 1.54 -5.06
N PHE A 64 3.44 0.95 -3.94
CA PHE A 64 2.26 1.41 -3.20
C PHE A 64 2.41 2.86 -2.71
N VAL A 65 3.55 3.20 -2.10
CA VAL A 65 3.83 4.58 -1.65
C VAL A 65 3.81 5.55 -2.83
N ALA A 66 4.41 5.17 -3.97
CA ALA A 66 4.44 6.01 -5.16
C ALA A 66 3.03 6.28 -5.71
N VAL A 67 2.15 5.26 -5.77
CA VAL A 67 0.74 5.44 -6.16
C VAL A 67 -0.01 6.35 -5.17
N VAL A 68 0.24 6.21 -3.87
CA VAL A 68 -0.41 7.09 -2.88
C VAL A 68 0.04 8.54 -3.04
N GLN A 69 1.31 8.79 -3.33
CA GLN A 69 1.84 10.16 -3.46
C GLN A 69 1.53 10.79 -4.83
N GLY A 70 1.66 10.01 -5.90
CA GLY A 70 1.52 10.49 -7.29
C GLY A 70 0.12 10.35 -7.86
N PHE A 71 -0.83 9.71 -7.17
CA PHE A 71 -2.19 9.58 -7.68
C PHE A 71 -3.25 9.76 -6.59
N LEU A 72 -3.26 8.88 -5.58
CA LEU A 72 -4.34 8.84 -4.57
C LEU A 72 -4.22 9.92 -3.49
N GLY A 73 -3.24 10.80 -3.60
CA GLY A 73 -3.01 11.92 -2.70
C GLY A 73 -3.71 13.18 -3.19
N ASN A 74 -3.07 14.33 -2.98
CA ASN A 74 -3.60 15.63 -3.39
C ASN A 74 -3.21 16.02 -4.83
N SER A 75 -2.39 15.21 -5.50
CA SER A 75 -1.85 15.48 -6.82
C SER A 75 -1.94 14.26 -7.70
N LYS A 76 -2.29 14.49 -8.97
CA LYS A 76 -2.24 13.50 -10.06
C LYS A 76 -0.99 13.78 -10.89
N ALA A 77 0.02 12.91 -10.79
CA ALA A 77 1.26 12.99 -11.56
C ALA A 77 1.02 12.58 -13.02
N ASP A 78 1.79 13.12 -13.96
CA ASP A 78 1.62 12.81 -15.40
C ASP A 78 1.81 11.31 -15.69
N ASN A 79 2.67 10.63 -14.94
CA ASN A 79 2.95 9.20 -15.09
C ASN A 79 2.12 8.30 -14.15
N TYR A 80 0.99 8.78 -13.61
CA TYR A 80 0.16 8.02 -12.67
C TYR A 80 -0.25 6.62 -13.17
N ALA A 81 -0.48 6.45 -14.48
CA ALA A 81 -0.81 5.16 -15.06
C ALA A 81 0.34 4.13 -14.91
N GLU A 82 1.57 4.56 -15.18
CA GLU A 82 2.77 3.74 -14.99
C GLU A 82 2.98 3.37 -13.51
N LEU A 83 2.68 4.30 -12.59
CA LEU A 83 2.74 4.03 -11.16
C LEU A 83 1.75 2.93 -10.75
N VAL A 84 0.52 2.99 -11.26
CA VAL A 84 -0.52 1.98 -10.95
C VAL A 84 -0.17 0.64 -11.56
N GLU A 85 0.26 0.59 -12.82
CA GLU A 85 0.72 -0.64 -13.47
C GLU A 85 1.89 -1.28 -12.69
N THR A 86 2.88 -0.48 -12.30
CA THR A 86 4.02 -0.93 -11.49
C THR A 86 3.57 -1.50 -10.14
N MET A 87 2.58 -0.87 -9.49
CA MET A 87 2.00 -1.37 -8.25
C MET A 87 1.28 -2.71 -8.46
N VAL A 88 0.44 -2.84 -9.49
CA VAL A 88 -0.28 -4.08 -9.80
C VAL A 88 0.70 -5.23 -10.06
N ASN A 89 1.74 -4.98 -10.88
CA ASN A 89 2.78 -5.96 -11.19
C ASN A 89 3.58 -6.40 -9.96
N SER A 90 4.03 -5.45 -9.14
CA SER A 90 4.76 -5.76 -7.91
C SER A 90 3.89 -6.48 -6.86
N TYR A 91 2.60 -6.17 -6.80
CA TYR A 91 1.63 -6.88 -5.96
C TYR A 91 1.44 -8.33 -6.43
N GLY A 92 1.28 -8.54 -7.74
CA GLY A 92 1.22 -9.88 -8.34
C GLY A 92 2.48 -10.69 -8.04
N GLN A 93 3.66 -10.08 -8.21
CA GLN A 93 4.95 -10.70 -7.84
C GLN A 93 4.95 -11.08 -6.36
N MET A 94 4.58 -10.17 -5.45
CA MET A 94 4.51 -10.40 -4.01
C MET A 94 3.56 -11.56 -3.63
N GLY A 95 2.55 -11.85 -4.44
CA GLY A 95 1.49 -12.83 -4.15
C GLY A 95 0.23 -12.20 -3.55
N CYS A 96 0.10 -10.87 -3.67
CA CYS A 96 -1.12 -10.16 -3.29
C CYS A 96 -2.28 -10.57 -4.20
N ARG A 97 -3.45 -10.83 -3.61
CA ARG A 97 -4.68 -10.99 -4.38
C ARG A 97 -5.15 -9.60 -4.86
N ILE A 98 -5.32 -9.43 -6.17
CA ILE A 98 -5.86 -8.20 -6.73
C ILE A 98 -7.33 -8.10 -6.36
N SER A 99 -7.67 -7.14 -5.49
CA SER A 99 -9.07 -6.89 -5.15
C SER A 99 -9.78 -6.13 -6.26
N LEU A 100 -11.12 -6.24 -6.31
CA LEU A 100 -11.95 -5.46 -7.21
C LEU A 100 -11.63 -3.96 -7.20
N LYS A 101 -11.30 -3.38 -6.04
CA LYS A 101 -10.91 -1.96 -5.96
C LYS A 101 -9.59 -1.65 -6.68
N VAL A 102 -8.62 -2.56 -6.64
CA VAL A 102 -7.33 -2.40 -7.35
C VAL A 102 -7.55 -2.62 -8.85
N HIS A 103 -8.40 -3.57 -9.22
CA HIS A 103 -8.77 -3.78 -10.61
C HIS A 103 -9.52 -2.58 -11.22
N ILE A 104 -10.50 -2.02 -10.50
CA ILE A 104 -11.22 -0.81 -10.91
C ILE A 104 -10.24 0.37 -11.01
N LEU A 105 -9.30 0.49 -10.07
CA LEU A 105 -8.28 1.54 -10.10
C LEU A 105 -7.47 1.46 -11.40
N ASP A 106 -7.01 0.27 -11.76
CA ASP A 106 -6.20 -0.01 -12.95
C ASP A 106 -6.99 0.17 -14.26
N ALA A 107 -8.23 -0.33 -14.32
CA ALA A 107 -9.05 -0.32 -15.53
C ALA A 107 -9.72 1.04 -15.84
N HIS A 108 -9.82 1.93 -14.85
CA HIS A 108 -10.60 3.17 -14.96
C HIS A 108 -9.83 4.41 -14.49
N LEU A 109 -8.52 4.43 -14.75
CA LEU A 109 -7.64 5.54 -14.42
C LEU A 109 -8.10 6.90 -14.99
N ASP A 110 -8.69 6.89 -16.19
CA ASP A 110 -9.14 8.10 -16.89
C ASP A 110 -10.40 8.72 -16.27
N ASN A 111 -11.15 7.98 -15.45
CA ASN A 111 -12.36 8.47 -14.80
C ASN A 111 -12.07 9.36 -13.59
N PHE A 112 -10.80 9.46 -13.17
CA PHE A 112 -10.39 10.25 -12.02
C PHE A 112 -10.03 11.69 -12.42
N LYS A 113 -10.72 12.66 -11.80
CA LYS A 113 -10.43 14.10 -11.91
C LYS A 113 -9.04 14.43 -11.36
N GLU A 114 -8.46 15.53 -11.80
CA GLU A 114 -7.11 15.95 -11.38
C GLU A 114 -6.99 16.20 -9.86
N ASN A 115 -8.03 16.74 -9.23
CA ASN A 115 -8.08 16.95 -7.79
C ASN A 115 -8.94 15.87 -7.12
N MET A 116 -8.28 14.93 -6.42
CA MET A 116 -8.92 13.80 -5.73
C MET A 116 -9.13 14.02 -4.23
N GLY A 117 -8.84 15.22 -3.72
CA GLY A 117 -8.91 15.52 -2.29
C GLY A 117 -9.07 17.01 -1.94
N ALA A 118 -9.51 17.84 -2.90
CA ALA A 118 -9.87 19.24 -2.65
C ALA A 118 -11.37 19.37 -2.36
#